data_AF-A0A7V6W298-F1
#
_entry.id   AF-A0A7V6W298-F1
#
_cell.length_a   1.000
_cell.length_b   1.000
_cell.length_c   1.000
_cell.angle_alpha   90.00
_cell.angle_beta   90.00
_cell.angle_gamma   90.00
#
_symmetry.space_group_name_H-M   'P 1'
#
loop_
_entity.id
_entity.type
_entity.pdbx_description
1 polymer ?
#
loop_
_entity_poly.entity_id
_entity_poly.type
_entity_poly.pdbx_seq_one_letter_code
_entity_poly.pdbx_strand_id
1 'polypeptide(L)'
;MKKNEYLIPANSKKSMLILGFFTQMDLLIFSIGVGLTVILMLVVRVGDVKGVLAVLTPAFVVTFMVMPVPHHHNVRTFISNIYNYFMTRKTYYWKGWCIQDGEKSKN
;
A
#
# COMPACT_ATOMS: atom_id res chain seq x y z
N MET A 1 -12.08 19.95 23.82
CA MET A 1 -10.60 20.00 23.77
C MET A 1 -10.18 20.34 22.34
N LYS A 2 -9.58 21.53 22.12
CA LYS A 2 -8.95 21.87 20.83
C LYS A 2 -7.69 21.02 20.69
N LYS A 3 -7.63 20.17 19.68
CA LYS A 3 -6.46 19.33 19.39
C LYS A 3 -5.45 20.24 18.69
N ASN A 4 -4.34 20.53 19.36
CA ASN A 4 -3.18 21.18 18.75
C ASN A 4 -2.56 20.17 17.78
N GLU A 5 -3.09 20.11 16.56
CA GLU A 5 -2.47 19.38 15.47
C GLU A 5 -1.23 20.16 15.04
N TYR A 6 -0.12 19.85 15.70
CA TYR A 6 1.18 20.30 15.24
C TYR A 6 1.34 19.91 13.77
N LEU A 7 1.84 20.84 12.94
CA LEU A 7 2.29 20.54 11.60
C LEU A 7 3.49 19.60 11.72
N ILE A 8 3.24 18.30 11.88
CA ILE A 8 4.27 17.27 11.89
C ILE A 8 5.00 17.42 10.56
N PRO A 9 6.30 17.75 10.57
CA PRO A 9 7.03 18.02 9.34
C PRO A 9 6.92 16.80 8.43
N ALA A 10 6.75 17.01 7.12
CA ALA A 10 6.52 15.95 6.14
C ALA A 10 7.57 14.81 6.22
N ASN A 11 8.78 15.13 6.68
CA ASN A 11 9.88 14.17 6.88
C ASN A 11 9.72 13.24 8.11
N SER A 12 8.95 13.63 9.13
CA SER A 12 8.68 12.80 10.32
C SER A 12 7.71 11.65 10.03
N LYS A 13 6.93 11.74 8.95
CA LYS A 13 6.00 10.67 8.55
C LYS A 13 6.69 9.36 8.18
N LYS A 14 7.96 9.40 7.71
CA LYS A 14 8.75 8.17 7.46
C LYS A 14 9.06 7.38 8.74
N SER A 15 9.14 8.04 9.88
CA SER A 15 9.41 7.40 11.18
C SER A 15 8.19 6.65 11.74
N MET A 16 7.00 6.81 11.14
CA MET A 16 5.77 6.16 11.57
C MET A 16 5.58 4.77 10.93
N LEU A 17 6.46 4.37 10.02
CA LEU A 17 6.41 3.06 9.36
C LEU A 17 7.06 1.99 10.24
N ILE A 18 6.46 0.80 10.22
CA ILE A 18 6.96 -0.37 10.92
C ILE A 18 8.21 -0.84 10.17
N LEU A 19 9.31 -1.00 10.91
CA LEU A 19 10.65 -1.29 10.37
C LEU A 19 11.16 -0.24 9.35
N GLY A 20 10.57 0.96 9.31
CA GLY A 20 10.94 2.02 8.36
C GLY A 20 10.48 1.82 6.92
N PHE A 21 9.75 0.72 6.63
CA PHE A 21 9.31 0.38 5.27
C PHE A 21 7.83 -0.03 5.15
N PHE A 22 7.24 -0.62 6.19
CA PHE A 22 5.90 -1.20 6.10
C PHE A 22 4.84 -0.36 6.81
N THR A 23 3.67 -0.23 6.19
CA THR A 23 2.47 0.24 6.89
C THR A 23 1.74 -0.92 7.58
N GLN A 24 0.85 -0.62 8.51
CA GLN A 24 -0.04 -1.64 9.11
C GLN A 24 -0.85 -2.39 8.05
N MET A 25 -1.30 -1.70 6.99
CA MET A 25 -2.04 -2.31 5.90
C MET A 25 -1.18 -3.27 5.07
N ASP A 26 0.11 -2.95 4.88
CA ASP A 26 1.03 -3.83 4.16
C ASP A 26 1.27 -5.14 4.92
N LEU A 27 1.44 -5.04 6.25
CA LEU A 27 1.58 -6.23 7.10
C LEU A 27 0.32 -7.09 7.11
N LEU A 28 -0.86 -6.47 7.12
CA LEU A 28 -2.12 -7.19 7.04
C LEU A 28 -2.21 -7.99 5.73
N ILE A 29 -1.96 -7.33 4.59
CA ILE A 29 -1.97 -7.97 3.27
C ILE A 29 -0.96 -9.12 3.20
N PHE A 30 0.26 -8.88 3.68
CA PHE A 30 1.31 -9.89 3.72
C PHE A 30 0.91 -11.09 4.59
N SER A 31 0.40 -10.83 5.80
CA SER A 31 -0.02 -11.88 6.73
C SER A 31 -1.17 -12.73 6.19
N ILE A 32 -2.15 -12.13 5.50
CA ILE A 32 -3.27 -12.85 4.88
C ILE A 32 -2.77 -13.73 3.75
N GLY A 33 -1.90 -13.21 2.87
CA GLY A 33 -1.39 -14.01 1.74
C GLY A 33 -0.50 -15.16 2.20
N VAL A 34 0.38 -14.93 3.17
CA VAL A 34 1.20 -16.00 3.77
C VAL A 34 0.31 -17.00 4.51
N GLY A 35 -0.64 -16.53 5.31
CA GLY A 35 -1.61 -17.40 6.00
C GLY A 35 -2.40 -18.27 5.04
N LEU A 36 -2.85 -17.71 3.91
CA LEU A 36 -3.51 -18.46 2.84
C LEU A 36 -2.61 -19.55 2.26
N THR A 37 -1.33 -19.26 2.01
CA THR A 37 -0.40 -20.29 1.51
C THR A 37 -0.16 -21.42 2.49
N VAL A 38 -0.06 -21.11 3.79
CA VAL A 38 0.07 -22.13 4.84
C VAL A 38 -1.16 -23.02 4.86
N ILE A 39 -2.36 -22.44 4.81
CA ILE A 39 -3.61 -23.21 4.74
C ILE A 39 -3.64 -24.09 3.49
N LEU A 40 -3.27 -23.55 2.33
CA LEU A 40 -3.21 -24.33 1.09
C LEU A 40 -2.24 -25.50 1.19
N MET A 41 -1.06 -25.32 1.79
CA MET A 41 -0.09 -26.41 1.99
C MET A 41 -0.61 -27.53 2.90
N LEU A 42 -1.43 -27.19 3.90
CA LEU A 42 -2.01 -28.17 4.81
C LEU A 42 -3.16 -28.96 4.17
N VAL A 43 -3.95 -28.31 3.31
CA VAL A 43 -5.13 -28.92 2.68
C VAL A 43 -4.78 -29.65 1.38
N VAL A 44 -3.85 -29.12 0.60
CA VAL A 44 -3.51 -29.63 -0.73
C VAL A 44 -2.29 -30.56 -0.64
N ARG A 45 -2.49 -31.84 -0.99
CA ARG A 45 -1.37 -32.78 -1.17
C ARG A 45 -0.78 -32.60 -2.56
N VAL A 46 0.44 -32.08 -2.63
CA VAL A 46 1.18 -31.89 -3.88
C VAL A 46 2.35 -32.87 -3.95
N GLY A 47 2.37 -33.69 -5.00
CA GLY A 47 3.44 -34.67 -5.26
C GLY A 47 4.52 -34.17 -6.23
N ASP A 48 4.26 -33.09 -6.95
CA ASP A 48 5.14 -32.55 -7.98
C ASP A 48 5.64 -31.14 -7.64
N VAL A 49 6.86 -30.82 -8.08
CA VAL A 49 7.49 -29.50 -7.91
C VAL A 49 6.62 -28.37 -8.48
N LYS A 50 5.93 -28.61 -9.60
CA LYS A 50 5.02 -27.64 -10.22
C LYS A 50 3.83 -27.32 -9.31
N GLY A 51 3.32 -28.31 -8.60
CA GLY A 51 2.23 -28.14 -7.65
C GLY A 51 2.67 -27.32 -6.44
N VAL A 52 3.87 -27.58 -5.93
CA VAL A 52 4.45 -26.79 -4.83
C VAL A 52 4.62 -25.32 -5.24
N LEU A 53 5.13 -25.07 -6.45
CA LEU A 53 5.27 -23.70 -6.97
C LEU A 53 3.91 -23.00 -7.11
N ALA A 54 2.87 -23.72 -7.56
CA ALA A 54 1.51 -23.20 -7.65
C ALA A 54 0.96 -22.83 -6.27
N VAL A 55 1.16 -23.67 -5.25
CA VAL A 55 0.73 -23.38 -3.87
C VAL A 55 1.46 -22.17 -3.27
N LEU A 56 2.71 -21.92 -3.66
CA LEU A 56 3.49 -20.77 -3.22
C LEU A 56 3.16 -19.45 -3.93
N THR A 57 2.46 -19.48 -5.07
CA THR A 57 2.13 -18.26 -5.83
C THR A 57 1.48 -17.16 -5.00
N PRO A 58 0.52 -17.41 -4.08
CA PRO A 58 -0.10 -16.33 -3.33
C PRO A 58 0.90 -15.60 -2.44
N ALA A 59 1.83 -16.33 -1.82
CA ALA A 59 2.89 -15.76 -0.97
C ALA A 59 3.85 -14.90 -1.80
N PHE A 60 4.25 -15.37 -2.97
CA PHE A 60 5.11 -14.59 -3.87
C PHE A 60 4.43 -13.30 -4.33
N VAL A 61 3.14 -13.38 -4.70
CA VAL A 61 2.38 -12.21 -5.15
C VAL A 61 2.26 -11.15 -4.05
N VAL A 62 1.89 -11.54 -2.83
CA VAL A 62 1.77 -10.55 -1.74
C VAL A 62 3.13 -9.98 -1.31
N THR A 63 4.18 -10.80 -1.33
CA THR A 63 5.55 -10.35 -1.02
C THR A 63 6.02 -9.33 -2.04
N PHE A 64 5.81 -9.61 -3.32
CA PHE A 64 6.14 -8.68 -4.40
C PHE A 64 5.35 -7.38 -4.27
N MET A 65 4.05 -7.45 -3.97
CA MET A 65 3.21 -6.25 -3.86
C MET A 65 3.59 -5.33 -2.69
N VAL A 66 4.07 -5.91 -1.59
CA VAL A 66 4.46 -5.19 -0.37
C VAL A 66 5.93 -4.74 -0.39
N MET A 67 6.73 -5.26 -1.33
CA MET A 67 8.15 -4.90 -1.48
C MET A 67 8.34 -3.38 -1.67
N PRO A 68 9.30 -2.75 -0.97
CA PRO A 68 9.64 -1.35 -1.17
C PRO A 68 10.34 -1.14 -2.52
N VAL A 69 9.98 -0.05 -3.22
CA VAL A 69 10.52 0.31 -4.53
C VAL A 69 11.17 1.69 -4.42
N PRO A 70 12.34 1.94 -5.06
CA PRO A 70 12.93 3.29 -5.06
C PRO A 70 11.92 4.35 -5.51
N HIS A 71 11.87 5.48 -4.80
CA HIS A 71 10.96 6.62 -5.04
C HIS A 71 9.46 6.38 -4.74
N HIS A 72 9.07 5.16 -4.39
CA HIS A 72 7.71 4.83 -3.99
C HIS A 72 7.68 4.10 -2.64
N HIS A 73 6.50 4.02 -2.03
CA HIS A 73 6.36 3.32 -0.76
C HIS A 73 6.47 1.80 -0.93
N ASN A 74 5.71 1.26 -1.88
CA ASN A 74 5.64 -0.16 -2.23
C ASN A 74 5.22 -0.31 -3.69
N VAL A 75 5.35 -1.53 -4.23
CA VAL A 75 4.90 -1.87 -5.60
C VAL A 75 3.42 -1.54 -5.79
N ARG A 76 2.57 -1.79 -4.79
CA ARG A 76 1.13 -1.45 -4.84
C ARG A 76 0.87 0.02 -5.15
N THR A 77 1.56 0.93 -4.46
CA THR A 77 1.42 2.38 -4.64
C THR A 77 1.93 2.81 -6.00
N PHE A 78 3.03 2.21 -6.46
CA PHE A 78 3.55 2.43 -7.81
C PHE A 78 2.52 2.07 -8.89
N ILE A 79 1.93 0.88 -8.81
CA ILE A 79 0.89 0.43 -9.74
C ILE A 79 -0.34 1.34 -9.65
N SER A 80 -0.76 1.73 -8.45
CA SER A 80 -1.88 2.66 -8.27
C SER A 80 -1.61 4.02 -8.92
N ASN A 81 -0.38 4.54 -8.85
CA ASN A 81 -0.01 5.80 -9.47
C ASN A 81 -0.06 5.69 -11.00
N ILE A 82 0.43 4.59 -11.56
CA ILE A 82 0.33 4.30 -13.00
C ILE A 82 -1.14 4.25 -13.42
N TYR A 83 -1.96 3.50 -12.70
CA TYR A 83 -3.39 3.37 -13.00
C TYR A 83 -4.10 4.72 -12.95
N ASN A 84 -3.88 5.50 -11.88
CA ASN A 84 -4.45 6.83 -11.73
C ASN A 84 -4.01 7.77 -12.85
N TYR A 85 -2.76 7.69 -13.31
CA TYR A 85 -2.27 8.52 -14.40
C TYR A 85 -3.00 8.27 -15.73
N PHE A 86 -3.37 7.02 -16.01
CA PHE A 86 -4.13 6.68 -17.22
C PHE A 86 -5.62 6.97 -17.10
N MET A 87 -6.22 6.73 -15.93
CA MET A 87 -7.67 6.84 -15.74
C MET A 87 -8.15 8.25 -15.38
N THR A 88 -7.27 9.11 -14.84
CA THR A 88 -7.65 10.45 -14.40
C THR A 88 -7.56 11.47 -15.54
N ARG A 89 -8.54 12.38 -15.60
CA ARG A 89 -8.47 13.53 -16.52
C ARG A 89 -7.32 14.46 -16.15
N LYS A 90 -6.47 14.78 -17.13
CA LYS A 90 -5.29 15.66 -16.97
C LYS A 90 -5.62 17.15 -17.07
N THR A 91 -6.78 17.55 -16.57
CA THR A 91 -7.19 18.97 -16.55
C THR A 91 -6.83 19.55 -15.20
N TYR A 92 -5.70 20.24 -15.14
CA TYR A 92 -5.30 21.01 -13.98
C TYR A 92 -5.98 22.37 -14.05
N TYR A 93 -7.03 22.58 -13.26
CA TYR A 93 -7.59 23.91 -13.09
C TYR A 93 -6.68 24.71 -12.17
N TRP A 94 -6.14 25.82 -12.65
CA TRP A 94 -5.43 26.75 -11.78
C TRP A 94 -6.41 27.29 -10.75
N LYS A 95 -6.12 26.97 -9.51
CA LYS A 95 -6.98 27.18 -8.36
C LYS A 95 -6.85 28.61 -7.81
N GLY A 96 -5.88 29.40 -8.28
CA GLY A 96 -5.66 30.76 -7.79
C GLY A 96 -4.66 30.83 -6.63
N TRP A 97 -4.24 32.05 -6.29
CA TRP A 97 -3.35 32.32 -5.15
C TRP A 97 -4.07 32.27 -3.79
N CYS A 98 -5.39 32.50 -3.78
CA CYS A 98 -6.20 32.64 -2.57
C CYS A 98 -7.30 31.58 -2.50
N ILE A 99 -6.95 30.30 -2.48
CA ILE A 99 -7.92 29.24 -2.15
C ILE A 99 -7.82 28.84 -0.69
N GLN A 100 -8.93 28.97 0.02
CA GLN A 100 -9.12 28.42 1.36
C GLN A 100 -9.47 26.93 1.25
N ASP A 101 -8.54 26.09 0.76
CA ASP A 101 -8.67 24.64 0.86
C ASP A 101 -8.44 24.26 2.34
N GLY A 102 -9.48 24.42 3.17
CA GLY A 102 -9.38 24.18 4.62
C GLY A 102 -10.69 24.25 5.39
N GLU A 103 -11.69 25.03 4.96
CA GLU A 103 -13.01 25.03 5.60
C GLU A 103 -13.92 24.03 4.91
N LYS A 104 -13.86 22.77 5.37
CA LYS A 104 -14.91 21.80 5.10
C LYS A 104 -16.24 22.40 5.58
N SER A 105 -17.13 22.70 4.64
CA SER A 105 -18.55 22.92 4.92
C SER A 105 -19.05 21.77 5.79
N LYS A 106 -19.32 22.06 7.06
CA LYS A 106 -20.13 21.23 7.93
C LYS A 106 -21.58 21.53 7.57
N ASN A 107 -22.22 20.60 6.88
CA ASN A 107 -23.66 20.37 7.00
C ASN A 107 -23.86 19.08 7.79
#